data_AF-S0EZM1-F1
#
_entry.id   AF-S0EZM1-F1
#
_cell.length_a   1.000
_cell.length_b   1.000
_cell.length_c   1.000
_cell.angle_alpha   90.00
_cell.angle_beta   90.00
_cell.angle_gamma   90.00
#
_symmetry.space_group_name_H-M   'P 1'
#
loop_
_entity.id
_entity.type
_entity.pdbx_description
1 polymer ?
#
loop_
_entity_poly.entity_id
_entity_poly.type
_entity_poly.pdbx_seq_one_letter_code
_entity_poly.pdbx_strand_id
1 'polypeptide(L)'
;MRANAPSDPVRRYLPLLWEREERAFAVAQNLYRAPNEIPFAVQQEQDWAVHTFLDTLFQRNPQKPKYPRYQRQAVITAVIHTILLVGNRPNLTYMMVTLFPAMYVADSQLAEALCRTLVMLYHKEALFLSPKPQIYWFEWTFQRALQTQHPQDLIVLWQMLGADDPITRQAAHCALQWLRTVHATAHLLFGLHYVKDHALRMNLVNMLEEIAEPQVLITLARLHRETAETDWPLSRRIARAVHTIAQQNAAPNPLTLLRPADPPASFADLLQPAIAVNTAVTEASRTELLRSAGEPSNRKRGL
;
A
#
# COMPACT_ATOMS: atom_id res chain seq x y z
N MET A 1 0.51 -21.18 16.40
CA MET A 1 0.13 -21.36 14.99
C MET A 1 1.18 -20.69 14.12
N ARG A 2 1.99 -21.47 13.39
CA ARG A 2 2.95 -20.90 12.45
C ARG A 2 2.14 -20.37 11.27
N ALA A 3 2.07 -19.05 11.11
CA ALA A 3 1.59 -18.46 9.88
C ALA A 3 2.41 -19.08 8.74
N ASN A 4 1.74 -19.72 7.79
CA ASN A 4 2.37 -20.11 6.54
C ASN A 4 2.82 -18.80 5.88
N ALA A 5 4.08 -18.42 6.08
CA ALA A 5 4.68 -17.36 5.29
C ALA A 5 4.43 -17.75 3.82
N PRO A 6 3.86 -16.85 2.99
CA PRO A 6 3.72 -17.13 1.57
C PRO A 6 5.09 -17.59 1.09
N SER A 7 5.15 -18.79 0.51
CA SER A 7 6.42 -19.39 0.09
C SER A 7 7.09 -18.38 -0.83
N ASP A 8 8.20 -17.78 -0.38
CA ASP A 8 8.98 -16.80 -1.15
C ASP A 8 9.15 -17.34 -2.57
N PRO A 9 8.37 -16.84 -3.55
CA PRO A 9 8.34 -17.45 -4.87
C PRO A 9 9.73 -17.32 -5.49
N VAL A 10 10.43 -16.22 -5.19
CA VAL A 10 11.79 -15.95 -5.62
C VAL A 10 12.73 -17.05 -5.12
N ARG A 11 12.60 -17.51 -3.87
CA ARG A 11 13.45 -18.57 -3.29
C ARG A 11 13.44 -19.88 -4.10
N ARG A 12 12.30 -20.26 -4.69
CA ARG A 12 12.20 -21.46 -5.54
C ARG A 12 12.88 -21.26 -6.90
N TYR A 13 12.92 -20.03 -7.37
CA TYR A 13 13.43 -19.66 -8.69
C TYR A 13 14.89 -19.20 -8.71
N LEU A 14 15.48 -18.86 -7.55
CA LEU A 14 16.86 -18.39 -7.44
C LEU A 14 17.89 -19.25 -8.22
N PRO A 15 17.88 -20.60 -8.13
CA PRO A 15 18.89 -21.40 -8.82
C PRO A 15 18.83 -21.31 -10.34
N LEU A 16 17.64 -21.10 -10.88
CA LEU A 16 17.30 -21.19 -12.31
C LEU A 16 17.68 -19.91 -13.07
N LEU A 17 17.81 -18.79 -12.36
CA LEU A 17 18.21 -17.49 -12.94
C LEU A 17 19.63 -17.48 -13.52
N TRP A 18 20.47 -18.47 -13.19
CA TRP A 18 21.84 -18.61 -13.70
C TRP A 18 22.02 -19.84 -14.61
N GLU A 19 20.92 -20.44 -15.09
CA GLU A 19 20.99 -21.54 -16.05
C GLU A 19 21.06 -20.99 -17.50
N ARG A 20 20.66 -21.80 -18.50
CA ARG A 20 20.58 -21.37 -19.90
C ARG A 20 19.72 -20.11 -20.04
N GLU A 21 20.08 -19.27 -20.99
CA GLU A 21 19.44 -17.97 -21.25
C GLU A 21 17.91 -18.07 -21.30
N GLU A 22 17.37 -19.04 -22.04
CA GLU A 22 15.92 -19.30 -22.15
C GLU A 22 15.24 -19.55 -20.79
N ARG A 23 15.90 -20.29 -19.88
CA ARG A 23 15.36 -20.58 -18.54
C ARG A 23 15.41 -19.36 -17.64
N ALA A 24 16.52 -18.63 -17.68
CA ALA A 24 16.67 -17.38 -16.91
C ALA A 24 15.62 -16.35 -17.34
N PHE A 25 15.40 -16.23 -18.65
CA PHE A 25 14.36 -15.37 -19.22
C PHE A 25 12.95 -15.76 -18.78
N ALA A 26 12.58 -17.04 -18.92
CA ALA A 26 11.26 -17.51 -18.49
C ALA A 26 11.03 -17.30 -16.97
N VAL A 27 12.06 -17.47 -16.15
CA VAL A 27 11.99 -17.22 -14.71
C VAL A 27 11.81 -15.74 -14.41
N ALA A 28 12.58 -14.88 -15.06
CA ALA A 28 12.46 -13.43 -14.89
C ALA A 28 11.07 -12.94 -15.35
N GLN A 29 10.54 -13.43 -16.46
CA GLN A 29 9.18 -13.14 -16.90
C GLN A 29 8.13 -13.52 -15.83
N ASN A 30 8.31 -14.65 -15.14
CA ASN A 30 7.43 -15.03 -14.04
C ASN A 30 7.54 -14.09 -12.83
N LEU A 31 8.74 -13.58 -12.51
CA LEU A 31 8.92 -12.60 -11.43
C LEU A 31 8.24 -11.25 -11.74
N TYR A 32 8.26 -10.84 -13.01
CA TYR A 32 7.63 -9.62 -13.50
C TYR A 32 6.22 -9.84 -14.05
N ARG A 33 5.58 -10.96 -13.73
CA ARG A 33 4.19 -11.21 -14.13
C ARG A 33 3.26 -10.33 -13.31
N ALA A 34 2.33 -9.66 -13.98
CA ALA A 34 1.29 -8.88 -13.31
C ALA A 34 0.38 -9.80 -12.46
N PRO A 35 -0.02 -9.36 -11.26
CA PRO A 35 -1.12 -9.97 -10.51
C PRO A 35 -2.40 -10.00 -11.34
N ASN A 36 -3.27 -10.97 -11.07
CA ASN A 36 -4.55 -11.11 -11.78
C ASN A 36 -5.46 -9.89 -11.59
N GLU A 37 -5.25 -9.16 -10.49
CA GLU A 37 -5.96 -7.93 -10.15
C GLU A 37 -5.61 -6.73 -11.04
N ILE A 38 -4.49 -6.78 -11.78
CA ILE A 38 -4.04 -5.68 -12.63
C ILE A 38 -4.37 -5.99 -14.11
N PRO A 39 -5.33 -5.30 -14.73
CA PRO A 39 -5.67 -5.46 -16.12
C PRO A 39 -4.64 -4.71 -16.98
N PHE A 40 -3.53 -5.35 -17.33
CA PHE A 40 -2.55 -4.73 -18.21
C PHE A 40 -1.93 -5.73 -19.20
N ALA A 41 -1.90 -5.38 -20.50
CA ALA A 41 -1.03 -5.98 -21.51
C ALA A 41 0.19 -5.07 -21.77
N VAL A 42 1.25 -5.22 -20.96
CA VAL A 42 2.50 -4.39 -20.93
C VAL A 42 3.65 -5.25 -21.43
N GLN A 43 3.44 -5.99 -22.52
CA GLN A 43 4.43 -7.00 -22.89
C GLN A 43 5.78 -6.36 -23.20
N GLN A 44 5.80 -5.21 -23.87
CA GLN A 44 7.02 -4.50 -24.20
C GLN A 44 7.73 -3.95 -22.96
N GLU A 45 6.99 -3.37 -22.00
CA GLU A 45 7.56 -2.83 -20.77
C GLU A 45 8.04 -3.94 -19.83
N GLN A 46 7.34 -5.08 -19.81
CA GLN A 46 7.75 -6.28 -19.10
C GLN A 46 9.02 -6.88 -19.70
N ASP A 47 9.07 -7.06 -21.02
CA ASP A 47 10.25 -7.57 -21.70
C ASP A 47 11.46 -6.64 -21.44
N TRP A 48 11.26 -5.33 -21.53
CA TRP A 48 12.28 -4.35 -21.17
C TRP A 48 12.76 -4.49 -19.72
N ALA A 49 11.84 -4.63 -18.76
CA ALA A 49 12.17 -4.76 -17.33
C ALA A 49 12.92 -6.08 -17.07
N VAL A 50 12.51 -7.16 -17.72
CA VAL A 50 13.15 -8.48 -17.66
C VAL A 50 14.57 -8.43 -18.22
N HIS A 51 14.76 -7.86 -19.40
CA HIS A 51 16.09 -7.71 -20.00
C HIS A 51 17.00 -6.85 -19.10
N THR A 52 16.51 -5.70 -18.64
CA THR A 52 17.29 -4.81 -17.75
C THR A 52 17.68 -5.52 -16.45
N PHE A 53 16.77 -6.31 -15.88
CA PHE A 53 17.02 -7.12 -14.69
C PHE A 53 18.12 -8.18 -14.94
N LEU A 54 18.00 -8.95 -16.02
CA LEU A 54 18.96 -10.01 -16.37
C LEU A 54 20.33 -9.44 -16.72
N ASP A 55 20.38 -8.35 -17.50
CA ASP A 55 21.61 -7.65 -17.83
C ASP A 55 22.32 -7.21 -16.55
N THR A 56 21.59 -6.57 -15.63
CA THR A 56 22.15 -6.15 -14.35
C THR A 56 22.64 -7.35 -13.53
N LEU A 57 21.87 -8.43 -13.49
CA LEU A 57 22.19 -9.63 -12.73
C LEU A 57 23.49 -10.27 -13.24
N PHE A 58 23.61 -10.46 -14.56
CA PHE A 58 24.74 -11.13 -15.18
C PHE A 58 25.99 -10.26 -15.31
N GLN A 59 25.85 -8.95 -15.52
CA GLN A 59 27.00 -8.03 -15.49
C GLN A 59 27.66 -7.99 -14.11
N ARG A 60 26.86 -7.97 -13.04
CA ARG A 60 27.37 -7.90 -11.67
C ARG A 60 27.74 -9.25 -11.09
N ASN A 61 27.05 -10.32 -11.51
CA ASN A 61 27.27 -11.68 -11.04
C ASN A 61 27.33 -12.67 -12.22
N PRO A 62 28.42 -12.64 -13.02
CA PRO A 62 28.56 -13.53 -14.18
C PRO A 62 28.54 -15.01 -13.81
N GLN A 63 28.99 -15.33 -12.60
CA GLN A 63 28.94 -16.67 -12.04
C GLN A 63 27.91 -16.73 -10.91
N LYS A 64 27.17 -17.84 -10.86
CA LYS A 64 26.20 -18.12 -9.79
C LYS A 64 26.89 -18.09 -8.42
N PRO A 65 26.45 -17.26 -7.47
CA PRO A 65 27.01 -17.25 -6.12
C PRO A 65 26.83 -18.61 -5.44
N LYS A 66 27.86 -19.08 -4.72
CA LYS A 66 27.87 -20.42 -4.09
C LYS A 66 26.80 -20.61 -3.02
N TYR A 67 26.46 -19.55 -2.28
CA TYR A 67 25.53 -19.63 -1.14
C TYR A 67 24.18 -18.95 -1.45
N PRO A 68 23.04 -19.54 -1.02
CA PRO A 68 21.70 -19.02 -1.29
C PRO A 68 21.48 -17.57 -0.84
N ARG A 69 22.09 -17.15 0.28
CA ARG A 69 21.99 -15.77 0.78
C ARG A 69 22.49 -14.73 -0.23
N TYR A 70 23.61 -15.03 -0.90
CA TYR A 70 24.22 -14.12 -1.88
C TYR A 70 23.48 -14.17 -3.22
N GLN A 71 22.88 -15.32 -3.57
CA GLN A 71 21.97 -15.41 -4.72
C GLN A 71 20.76 -14.49 -4.52
N ARG A 72 20.11 -14.55 -3.34
CA ARG A 72 18.99 -13.66 -3.00
C ARG A 72 19.41 -12.18 -3.06
N GLN A 73 20.56 -11.84 -2.48
CA GLN A 73 21.07 -10.46 -2.50
C GLN A 73 21.36 -9.95 -3.92
N ALA A 74 21.93 -10.79 -4.79
CA ALA A 74 22.16 -10.44 -6.19
C ALA A 74 20.84 -10.13 -6.93
N VAL A 75 19.81 -10.94 -6.72
CA VAL A 75 18.47 -10.72 -7.30
C VAL A 75 17.85 -9.44 -6.78
N ILE A 76 17.87 -9.21 -5.47
CA ILE A 76 17.35 -7.98 -4.86
C ILE A 76 18.08 -6.74 -5.41
N THR A 77 19.41 -6.82 -5.53
CA THR A 77 20.22 -5.74 -6.09
C THR A 77 19.83 -5.43 -7.53
N ALA A 78 19.57 -6.47 -8.35
CA ALA A 78 19.12 -6.28 -9.73
C ALA A 78 17.71 -5.66 -9.78
N VAL A 79 16.77 -6.11 -8.94
CA VAL A 79 15.43 -5.50 -8.83
C VAL A 79 15.52 -4.03 -8.44
N ILE A 80 16.30 -3.70 -7.41
CA ILE A 80 16.52 -2.32 -6.94
C ILE A 80 17.07 -1.46 -8.07
N HIS A 81 18.07 -1.96 -8.79
CA HIS A 81 18.67 -1.23 -9.91
C HIS A 81 17.64 -0.93 -11.01
N THR A 82 16.82 -1.93 -11.37
CA THR A 82 15.74 -1.75 -12.36
C THR A 82 14.73 -0.69 -11.91
N ILE A 83 14.30 -0.71 -10.63
CA ILE A 83 13.38 0.30 -10.06
C ILE A 83 13.99 1.72 -10.13
N LEU A 84 15.24 1.88 -9.68
CA LEU A 84 15.92 3.18 -9.68
C LEU A 84 16.16 3.71 -11.10
N LEU A 85 16.42 2.81 -12.06
CA LEU A 85 16.59 3.19 -13.46
C LEU A 85 15.29 3.72 -14.06
N VAL A 86 14.13 3.13 -13.74
CA VAL A 86 12.85 3.73 -14.13
C VAL A 86 12.57 5.00 -13.36
N GLY A 87 12.94 5.15 -12.09
CA GLY A 87 12.79 6.44 -11.38
C GLY A 87 13.48 7.60 -12.13
N ASN A 88 14.54 7.29 -12.89
CA ASN A 88 15.21 8.25 -13.75
C ASN A 88 14.42 8.64 -15.02
N ARG A 89 13.40 7.87 -15.43
CA ARG A 89 12.54 8.09 -16.59
C ARG A 89 11.07 8.28 -16.13
N PRO A 90 10.42 9.43 -16.38
CA PRO A 90 9.07 9.69 -15.86
C PRO A 90 7.99 8.95 -16.68
N ASN A 91 7.97 7.62 -16.64
CA ASN A 91 6.92 6.81 -17.25
C ASN A 91 6.37 5.82 -16.20
N LEU A 92 5.12 6.07 -15.78
CA LEU A 92 4.45 5.32 -14.72
C LEU A 92 4.17 3.87 -15.11
N THR A 93 4.01 3.58 -16.41
CA THR A 93 3.79 2.22 -16.91
C THR A 93 5.00 1.33 -16.67
N TYR A 94 6.20 1.82 -17.02
CA TYR A 94 7.44 1.11 -16.69
C TYR A 94 7.57 0.95 -15.17
N MET A 95 7.24 1.99 -14.41
CA MET A 95 7.40 1.96 -12.96
C MET A 95 6.53 0.89 -12.34
N MET A 96 5.24 0.88 -12.69
CA MET A 96 4.28 -0.14 -12.28
C MET A 96 4.82 -1.56 -12.52
N VAL A 97 5.27 -1.87 -13.74
CA VAL A 97 5.82 -3.19 -14.08
C VAL A 97 7.06 -3.52 -13.25
N THR A 98 7.95 -2.54 -13.07
CA THR A 98 9.20 -2.78 -12.33
C THR A 98 9.01 -3.06 -10.84
N LEU A 99 7.86 -2.65 -10.29
CA LEU A 99 7.50 -2.88 -8.89
C LEU A 99 6.94 -4.29 -8.64
N PHE A 100 6.60 -5.05 -9.68
CA PHE A 100 5.95 -6.36 -9.47
C PHE A 100 6.77 -7.33 -8.60
N PRO A 101 8.09 -7.50 -8.82
CA PRO A 101 8.90 -8.34 -7.94
C PRO A 101 8.89 -7.88 -6.48
N ALA A 102 8.73 -6.58 -6.21
CA ALA A 102 8.69 -6.04 -4.85
C ALA A 102 7.42 -6.44 -4.08
N MET A 103 6.35 -6.82 -4.78
CA MET A 103 5.16 -7.38 -4.14
C MET A 103 5.39 -8.80 -3.61
N TYR A 104 6.47 -9.47 -4.03
CA TYR A 104 6.78 -10.84 -3.65
C TYR A 104 8.02 -10.97 -2.76
N VAL A 105 8.78 -9.88 -2.59
CA VAL A 105 10.03 -9.83 -1.83
C VAL A 105 9.97 -8.72 -0.79
N ALA A 106 10.21 -9.09 0.47
CA ALA A 106 10.46 -8.14 1.55
C ALA A 106 11.98 -8.02 1.79
N ASP A 107 12.53 -6.82 1.61
CA ASP A 107 13.93 -6.54 1.94
C ASP A 107 14.14 -5.07 2.30
N SER A 108 14.99 -4.79 3.29
CA SER A 108 15.19 -3.44 3.79
C SER A 108 15.75 -2.46 2.75
N GLN A 109 16.59 -2.96 1.84
CA GLN A 109 17.13 -2.15 0.75
C GLN A 109 16.06 -1.77 -0.28
N LEU A 110 15.02 -2.59 -0.40
CA LEU A 110 13.91 -2.36 -1.30
C LEU A 110 13.01 -1.24 -0.78
N ALA A 111 12.72 -1.22 0.52
CA ALA A 111 11.98 -0.13 1.17
C ALA A 111 12.63 1.24 0.88
N GLU A 112 13.95 1.33 1.01
CA GLU A 112 14.70 2.56 0.70
C GLU A 112 14.58 2.93 -0.79
N ALA A 113 14.75 1.95 -1.69
CA ALA A 113 14.63 2.19 -3.13
C ALA A 113 13.22 2.67 -3.53
N LEU A 114 12.17 2.09 -2.96
CA LEU A 114 10.79 2.53 -3.16
C LEU A 114 10.62 4.00 -2.73
N CYS A 115 11.05 4.34 -1.52
CA CYS A 115 10.94 5.69 -0.98
C CYS A 115 11.70 6.72 -1.83
N ARG A 116 12.94 6.41 -2.24
CA ARG A 116 13.73 7.28 -3.12
C ARG A 116 13.05 7.50 -4.46
N THR A 117 12.55 6.43 -5.07
CA THR A 117 11.85 6.49 -6.35
C THR A 117 10.58 7.34 -6.27
N LEU A 118 9.84 7.24 -5.16
CA LEU A 118 8.65 8.07 -4.96
C LEU A 118 9.01 9.57 -4.94
N VAL A 119 10.06 9.95 -4.21
CA VAL A 119 10.55 11.33 -4.18
C VAL A 119 10.93 11.80 -5.58
N MET A 120 11.64 10.97 -6.35
CA MET A 120 12.01 11.30 -7.73
C MET A 120 10.80 11.51 -8.65
N LEU A 121 9.73 10.72 -8.51
CA LEU A 121 8.51 10.87 -9.30
C LEU A 121 7.77 12.17 -8.96
N TYR A 122 7.76 12.56 -7.68
CA TYR A 122 7.21 13.84 -7.23
C TYR A 122 8.02 15.02 -7.77
N HIS A 123 9.36 14.99 -7.66
CA HIS A 123 10.25 16.02 -8.22
C HIS A 123 10.07 16.21 -9.73
N LYS A 124 9.77 15.14 -10.46
CA LYS A 124 9.56 15.17 -11.92
C LYS A 124 8.12 15.43 -12.34
N GLU A 125 7.22 15.65 -11.38
CA GLU A 125 5.78 15.83 -11.60
C GLU A 125 5.12 14.69 -12.40
N ALA A 126 5.77 13.52 -12.46
CA ALA A 126 5.35 12.41 -13.32
C ALA A 126 3.95 11.89 -12.93
N LEU A 127 3.60 12.00 -11.65
CA LEU A 127 2.28 11.66 -11.13
C LEU A 127 1.20 12.64 -11.57
N PHE A 128 1.53 13.93 -11.73
CA PHE A 128 0.54 14.96 -12.06
C PHE A 128 0.30 15.07 -13.57
N LEU A 129 1.30 14.72 -14.37
CA LEU A 129 1.23 14.81 -15.84
C LEU A 129 0.71 13.53 -16.51
N SER A 130 0.53 12.46 -15.75
CA SER A 130 0.11 11.16 -16.30
C SER A 130 -1.42 11.02 -16.39
N PRO A 131 -1.94 10.20 -17.31
CA PRO A 131 -3.35 9.82 -17.36
C PRO A 131 -3.82 9.17 -16.04
N LYS A 132 -5.04 9.55 -15.58
CA LYS A 132 -5.66 9.02 -14.35
C LYS A 132 -5.62 7.48 -14.22
N PRO A 133 -5.87 6.69 -15.28
CA PRO A 133 -5.82 5.23 -15.14
C PRO A 133 -4.41 4.69 -14.87
N GLN A 134 -3.38 5.29 -15.47
CA GLN A 134 -1.99 4.88 -15.22
C GLN A 134 -1.58 5.25 -13.80
N ILE A 135 -2.02 6.42 -13.31
CA ILE A 135 -1.81 6.83 -11.92
C ILE A 135 -2.46 5.81 -10.99
N TYR A 136 -3.72 5.44 -11.22
CA TYR A 136 -4.43 4.47 -10.38
C TYR A 136 -3.68 3.14 -10.25
N TRP A 137 -3.28 2.52 -11.36
CA TRP A 137 -2.58 1.22 -11.33
C TRP A 137 -1.18 1.31 -10.77
N PHE A 138 -0.49 2.42 -11.01
CA PHE A 138 0.78 2.73 -10.34
C PHE A 138 0.58 2.82 -8.82
N GLU A 139 -0.38 3.62 -8.35
CA GLU A 139 -0.70 3.78 -6.93
C GLU A 139 -1.05 2.45 -6.29
N TRP A 140 -1.90 1.65 -6.94
CA TRP A 140 -2.27 0.31 -6.48
C TRP A 140 -1.04 -0.59 -6.33
N THR A 141 -0.17 -0.63 -7.34
CA THR A 141 1.03 -1.48 -7.32
C THR A 141 2.02 -1.02 -6.25
N PHE A 142 2.20 0.29 -6.12
CA PHE A 142 3.10 0.88 -5.13
C PHE A 142 2.60 0.64 -3.71
N GLN A 143 1.31 0.84 -3.48
CA GLN A 143 0.63 0.53 -2.22
C GLN A 143 0.88 -0.91 -1.77
N ARG A 144 0.72 -1.87 -2.70
CA ARG A 144 0.99 -3.29 -2.42
C ARG A 144 2.47 -3.58 -2.17
N ALA A 145 3.37 -2.98 -2.95
CA ALA A 145 4.81 -3.12 -2.75
C ALA A 145 5.28 -2.55 -1.42
N LEU A 146 4.67 -1.47 -0.93
CA LEU A 146 4.93 -0.93 0.42
C LEU A 146 4.41 -1.88 1.52
N GLN A 147 3.20 -2.41 1.34
CA GLN A 147 2.56 -3.31 2.30
C GLN A 147 3.38 -4.59 2.55
N THR A 148 4.08 -5.08 1.53
CA THR A 148 4.87 -6.32 1.61
C THR A 148 6.19 -6.14 2.36
N GLN A 149 6.67 -4.90 2.53
CA GLN A 149 7.89 -4.64 3.30
C GLN A 149 7.67 -4.86 4.79
N HIS A 150 8.73 -5.18 5.52
CA HIS A 150 8.61 -5.30 6.98
C HIS A 150 8.43 -3.90 7.60
N PRO A 151 7.58 -3.72 8.65
CA PRO A 151 7.34 -2.41 9.26
C PRO A 151 8.60 -1.64 9.67
N GLN A 152 9.62 -2.36 10.17
CA GLN A 152 10.89 -1.77 10.61
C GLN A 152 11.74 -1.26 9.43
N ASP A 153 11.55 -1.79 8.23
CA ASP A 153 12.32 -1.38 7.05
C ASP A 153 11.83 -0.04 6.49
N LEU A 154 10.58 0.34 6.80
CA LEU A 154 10.02 1.66 6.45
C LEU A 154 10.50 2.80 7.37
N ILE A 155 11.57 2.62 8.16
CA ILE A 155 12.21 3.73 8.90
C ILE A 155 12.54 4.91 7.99
N VAL A 156 12.99 4.64 6.76
CA VAL A 156 13.32 5.69 5.77
C VAL A 156 12.09 6.56 5.47
N LEU A 157 10.91 5.96 5.33
CA LEU A 157 9.66 6.70 5.11
C LEU A 157 9.35 7.63 6.29
N TRP A 158 9.51 7.15 7.53
CA TRP A 158 9.23 7.95 8.73
C TRP A 158 10.21 9.12 8.87
N GLN A 159 11.47 8.92 8.50
CA GLN A 159 12.48 9.99 8.46
C GLN A 159 12.14 11.06 7.42
N MET A 160 11.62 10.66 6.26
CA MET A 160 11.24 11.59 5.19
C MET A 160 10.09 12.52 5.58
N LEU A 161 9.18 12.11 6.47
CA LEU A 161 8.10 12.97 6.98
C LEU A 161 8.65 14.18 7.78
N GLY A 162 9.84 14.03 8.35
CA GLY A 162 10.56 15.10 9.07
C GLY A 162 11.63 15.80 8.24
N ALA A 163 11.73 15.54 6.93
CA ALA A 163 12.77 16.13 6.08
C ALA A 163 12.54 17.65 5.86
N ASP A 164 13.63 18.40 5.66
CA ASP A 164 13.54 19.84 5.37
C ASP A 164 12.96 20.11 3.97
N ASP A 165 13.22 19.21 3.01
CA ASP A 165 12.70 19.32 1.64
C ASP A 165 11.17 19.12 1.60
N PRO A 166 10.38 20.13 1.17
CA PRO A 166 8.93 20.02 1.11
C PRO A 166 8.46 18.92 0.15
N ILE A 167 9.19 18.66 -0.94
CA ILE A 167 8.81 17.63 -1.91
C ILE A 167 8.97 16.24 -1.30
N THR A 168 10.10 16.00 -0.61
CA THR A 168 10.33 14.77 0.15
C THR A 168 9.24 14.53 1.20
N ARG A 169 8.86 15.56 1.96
CA ARG A 169 7.76 15.45 2.93
C ARG A 169 6.42 15.13 2.27
N GLN A 170 6.10 15.81 1.17
CA GLN A 170 4.85 15.58 0.44
C GLN A 170 4.76 14.16 -0.12
N ALA A 171 5.85 13.66 -0.72
CA ALA A 171 5.97 12.28 -1.16
C ALA A 171 5.74 11.29 0.00
N ALA A 172 6.35 11.56 1.17
CA ALA A 172 6.18 10.73 2.35
C ALA A 172 4.75 10.76 2.90
N HIS A 173 4.09 11.92 2.91
CA HIS A 173 2.68 12.04 3.28
C HIS A 173 1.76 11.25 2.34
N CYS A 174 2.07 11.23 1.04
CA CYS A 174 1.34 10.42 0.07
C CYS A 174 1.50 8.92 0.35
N ALA A 175 2.73 8.44 0.55
CA ALA A 175 2.99 7.06 0.93
C ALA A 175 2.29 6.67 2.25
N LEU A 176 2.16 7.62 3.19
CA LEU A 176 1.42 7.38 4.42
C LEU A 176 -0.09 7.17 4.17
N GLN A 177 -0.69 7.95 3.28
CA GLN A 177 -2.09 7.73 2.85
C GLN A 177 -2.26 6.37 2.16
N TRP A 178 -1.28 5.96 1.37
CA TRP A 178 -1.26 4.64 0.73
C TRP A 178 -1.21 3.49 1.74
N LEU A 179 -0.37 3.59 2.78
CA LEU A 179 -0.36 2.63 3.89
C LEU A 179 -1.73 2.54 4.59
N ARG A 180 -2.42 3.68 4.76
CA ARG A 180 -3.79 3.69 5.26
C ARG A 180 -4.73 2.93 4.33
N THR A 181 -4.70 3.22 3.03
CA THR A 181 -5.62 2.63 2.03
C THR A 181 -5.53 1.11 1.97
N VAL A 182 -4.34 0.53 2.15
CA VAL A 182 -4.16 -0.95 2.15
C VAL A 182 -4.24 -1.57 3.53
N HIS A 183 -4.62 -0.80 4.54
CA HIS A 183 -4.72 -1.25 5.93
C HIS A 183 -3.42 -1.85 6.43
N ALA A 184 -2.29 -1.16 6.17
CA ALA A 184 -0.98 -1.54 6.65
C ALA A 184 -0.82 -1.23 8.15
N THR A 185 -1.72 -1.79 8.96
CA THR A 185 -1.88 -1.51 10.39
C THR A 185 -0.60 -1.75 11.18
N ALA A 186 0.14 -2.82 10.86
CA ALA A 186 1.43 -3.09 11.50
C ALA A 186 2.46 -1.98 11.24
N HIS A 187 2.48 -1.43 10.03
CA HIS A 187 3.36 -0.31 9.65
C HIS A 187 2.95 0.98 10.35
N LEU A 188 1.65 1.28 10.39
CA LEU A 188 1.13 2.48 11.07
C LEU A 188 1.37 2.43 12.58
N LEU A 189 1.17 1.27 13.22
CA LEU A 189 1.50 1.05 14.63
C LEU A 189 3.00 1.21 14.90
N PHE A 190 3.86 0.69 14.02
CA PHE A 190 5.30 0.91 14.12
C PHE A 190 5.65 2.41 14.00
N GLY A 191 5.05 3.12 13.05
CA GLY A 191 5.22 4.57 12.90
C GLY A 191 4.83 5.34 14.17
N LEU A 192 3.76 4.92 14.86
CA LEU A 192 3.29 5.55 16.10
C LEU A 192 4.29 5.41 17.26
N HIS A 193 5.10 4.35 17.25
CA HIS A 193 6.19 4.15 18.20
C HIS A 193 7.48 4.88 17.78
N TYR A 194 7.75 4.98 16.48
CA TYR A 194 8.98 5.58 15.96
C TYR A 194 8.95 7.11 15.98
N VAL A 195 7.83 7.69 15.57
CA VAL A 195 7.67 9.15 15.43
C VAL A 195 7.46 9.78 16.81
N LYS A 196 8.19 10.87 17.08
CA LYS A 196 8.03 11.68 18.30
C LYS A 196 7.14 12.90 18.12
N ASP A 197 6.98 13.39 16.89
CA ASP A 197 6.15 14.54 16.58
C ASP A 197 4.67 14.30 16.92
N HIS A 198 4.09 15.18 17.73
CA HIS A 198 2.75 15.02 18.26
C HIS A 198 1.67 15.10 17.17
N ALA A 199 1.82 16.01 16.20
CA ALA A 199 0.85 16.20 15.13
C ALA A 199 0.80 14.97 14.21
N LEU A 200 1.96 14.42 13.87
CA LEU A 200 2.06 13.22 13.06
C LEU A 200 1.53 11.99 13.82
N ARG A 201 1.81 11.85 15.12
CA ARG A 201 1.22 10.78 15.95
C ARG A 201 -0.31 10.88 16.00
N MET A 202 -0.86 12.09 16.12
CA MET A 202 -2.32 12.32 16.04
C MET A 202 -2.88 11.87 14.69
N ASN A 203 -2.21 12.18 13.59
CA ASN A 203 -2.61 11.74 12.25
C ASN A 203 -2.60 10.21 12.15
N LEU A 204 -1.56 9.55 12.64
CA LEU A 204 -1.48 8.08 12.66
C LEU A 204 -2.63 7.45 13.47
N VAL A 205 -2.98 8.02 14.62
CA VAL A 205 -4.12 7.56 15.42
C VAL A 205 -5.44 7.73 14.64
N ASN A 206 -5.63 8.84 13.92
CA ASN A 206 -6.82 9.01 13.07
C ASN A 206 -6.87 7.96 11.95
N MET A 207 -5.75 7.65 11.30
CA MET A 207 -5.70 6.62 10.26
C MET A 207 -6.05 5.23 10.82
N LEU A 208 -5.56 4.91 12.01
CA LEU A 208 -5.88 3.66 12.71
C LEU A 208 -7.35 3.60 13.17
N GLU A 209 -7.92 4.73 13.59
CA GLU A 209 -9.36 4.86 13.88
C GLU A 209 -10.21 4.62 12.63
N GLU A 210 -9.82 5.16 11.47
CA GLU A 210 -10.51 4.97 10.20
C GLU A 210 -10.40 3.53 9.66
N ILE A 211 -9.26 2.87 9.85
CA ILE A 211 -9.10 1.45 9.51
C ILE A 211 -9.94 0.57 10.44
N ALA A 212 -10.00 0.91 11.74
CA ALA A 212 -10.84 0.24 12.73
C ALA A 212 -10.59 -1.28 12.94
N GLU A 213 -9.37 -1.74 12.70
CA GLU A 213 -9.02 -3.14 12.91
C GLU A 213 -8.92 -3.50 14.41
N PRO A 214 -9.54 -4.62 14.87
CA PRO A 214 -9.58 -4.97 16.29
C PRO A 214 -8.20 -5.15 16.93
N GLN A 215 -7.21 -5.64 16.16
CA GLN A 215 -5.83 -5.85 16.63
C GLN A 215 -5.12 -4.58 17.12
N VAL A 216 -5.60 -3.40 16.72
CA VAL A 216 -5.05 -2.10 17.10
C VAL A 216 -5.35 -1.74 18.55
N LEU A 217 -6.47 -2.24 19.09
CA LEU A 217 -7.04 -1.80 20.37
C LEU A 217 -6.06 -1.95 21.53
N ILE A 218 -5.35 -3.08 21.62
CA ILE A 218 -4.44 -3.36 22.74
C ILE A 218 -3.28 -2.35 22.74
N THR A 219 -2.71 -2.08 21.57
CA THR A 219 -1.58 -1.16 21.42
C THR A 219 -2.00 0.28 21.71
N LEU A 220 -3.15 0.73 21.21
CA LEU A 220 -3.67 2.06 21.52
C LEU A 220 -4.06 2.21 22.99
N ALA A 221 -4.68 1.21 23.61
CA ALA A 221 -5.03 1.25 25.03
C ALA A 221 -3.79 1.33 25.93
N ARG A 222 -2.70 0.66 25.55
CA ARG A 222 -1.40 0.82 26.23
C ARG A 222 -0.85 2.23 26.05
N LEU A 223 -0.82 2.73 24.82
CA LEU A 223 -0.31 4.07 24.52
C LEU A 223 -1.09 5.19 25.21
N HIS A 224 -2.41 5.01 25.36
CA HIS A 224 -3.25 5.93 26.12
C HIS A 224 -2.75 6.11 27.56
N ARG A 225 -2.41 5.01 28.25
CA ARG A 225 -1.88 5.07 29.62
C ARG A 225 -0.53 5.77 29.69
N GLU A 226 0.34 5.51 28.71
CA GLU A 226 1.68 6.10 28.63
C GLU A 226 1.64 7.60 28.31
N THR A 227 0.62 8.06 27.59
CA THR A 227 0.49 9.47 27.15
C THR A 227 -0.43 10.31 28.04
N ALA A 228 -1.20 9.70 28.94
CA ALA A 228 -2.15 10.41 29.81
C ALA A 228 -1.52 11.52 30.66
N GLU A 229 -0.27 11.32 31.09
CA GLU A 229 0.45 12.27 31.96
C GLU A 229 1.31 13.27 31.18
N THR A 230 1.71 12.93 29.94
CA THR A 230 2.74 13.67 29.20
C THR A 230 2.19 14.43 27.99
N ASP A 231 1.09 13.98 27.40
CA ASP A 231 0.49 14.56 26.20
C ASP A 231 -1.03 14.33 26.20
N TRP A 232 -1.72 15.19 26.95
CA TRP A 232 -3.17 15.10 27.14
C TRP A 232 -3.98 15.19 25.84
N PRO A 233 -3.66 16.07 24.86
CA PRO A 233 -4.35 16.09 23.56
C PRO A 233 -4.28 14.74 22.82
N LEU A 234 -3.09 14.13 22.74
CA LEU A 234 -2.93 12.82 22.12
C LEU A 234 -3.64 11.72 22.91
N SER A 235 -3.53 11.73 24.23
CA SER A 235 -4.22 10.79 25.11
C SER A 235 -5.74 10.80 24.87
N ARG A 236 -6.36 11.99 24.79
CA ARG A 236 -7.80 12.10 24.50
C ARG A 236 -8.16 11.56 23.12
N ARG A 237 -7.32 11.80 22.11
CA ARG A 237 -7.55 11.27 20.77
C ARG A 237 -7.46 9.75 20.75
N ILE A 238 -6.47 9.17 21.42
CA ILE A 238 -6.32 7.72 21.55
C ILE A 238 -7.53 7.13 22.28
N ALA A 239 -7.98 7.73 23.38
CA ALA A 239 -9.17 7.27 24.11
C ALA A 239 -10.42 7.25 23.23
N ARG A 240 -10.63 8.31 22.43
CA ARG A 240 -11.71 8.38 21.43
C ARG A 240 -11.57 7.24 20.41
N ALA A 241 -10.39 7.08 19.81
CA ALA A 241 -10.16 6.04 18.81
C ALA A 241 -10.43 4.63 19.39
N VAL A 242 -9.92 4.32 20.59
CA VAL A 242 -10.17 3.04 21.27
C VAL A 242 -11.67 2.81 21.45
N HIS A 243 -12.43 3.82 21.89
CA HIS A 243 -13.87 3.71 22.06
C HIS A 243 -14.61 3.46 20.74
N THR A 244 -14.30 4.25 19.71
CA THR A 244 -14.91 4.14 18.37
C THR A 244 -14.64 2.77 17.75
N ILE A 245 -13.39 2.31 17.77
CA ILE A 245 -13.00 1.01 17.23
C ILE A 245 -13.71 -0.11 18.01
N ALA A 246 -13.76 -0.03 19.34
CA ALA A 246 -14.43 -1.05 20.17
C ALA A 246 -15.94 -1.12 19.89
N GLN A 247 -16.61 0.03 19.76
CA GLN A 247 -18.04 0.08 19.40
C GLN A 247 -18.32 -0.54 18.03
N GLN A 248 -17.48 -0.24 17.04
CA GLN A 248 -17.63 -0.78 15.69
C GLN A 248 -17.44 -2.30 15.64
N ASN A 249 -16.47 -2.81 16.43
CA ASN A 249 -16.19 -4.24 16.48
C ASN A 249 -17.15 -5.04 17.38
N ALA A 250 -17.93 -4.37 18.23
CA ALA A 250 -18.99 -5.00 19.04
C ALA A 250 -20.30 -5.20 18.26
N ALA A 251 -20.46 -4.54 17.11
CA ALA A 251 -21.64 -4.73 16.25
C ALA A 251 -21.65 -6.14 15.63
N PRO A 252 -22.82 -6.77 15.45
CA PRO A 252 -22.92 -8.12 14.88
C PRO A 252 -22.37 -8.21 13.44
N ASN A 253 -22.22 -7.08 12.76
CA ASN A 253 -21.46 -6.92 11.52
C ASN A 253 -20.38 -5.85 11.75
N PRO A 254 -19.14 -6.22 12.11
CA PRO A 254 -18.08 -5.25 12.34
C PRO A 254 -17.81 -4.48 11.04
N LEU A 255 -18.04 -3.18 11.06
CA LEU A 255 -17.83 -2.29 9.92
C LEU A 255 -16.39 -1.78 9.95
N THR A 256 -15.55 -2.30 9.06
CA THR A 256 -14.33 -1.57 8.64
C THR A 256 -14.80 -0.33 7.89
N LEU A 257 -14.55 0.88 8.43
CA LEU A 257 -15.06 2.13 7.85
C LEU A 257 -14.43 2.42 6.49
N LEU A 258 -13.13 2.13 6.37
CA LEU A 258 -12.46 2.01 5.09
C LEU A 258 -12.52 0.56 4.65
N ARG A 259 -12.97 0.29 3.43
CA ARG A 259 -12.65 -0.98 2.78
C ARG A 259 -11.29 -0.80 2.10
N PRO A 260 -10.40 -1.80 2.11
CA PRO A 260 -9.24 -1.76 1.24
C PRO A 260 -9.70 -1.44 -0.17
N ALA A 261 -9.03 -0.53 -0.86
CA ALA A 261 -9.44 -0.17 -2.21
C ALA A 261 -9.33 -1.41 -3.10
N ASP A 262 -10.48 -2.01 -3.43
CA ASP A 262 -10.53 -3.06 -4.43
C ASP A 262 -10.11 -2.47 -5.78
N PRO A 263 -9.36 -3.23 -6.59
CA PRO A 263 -9.11 -2.83 -7.97
C PRO A 263 -10.46 -2.73 -8.70
N PRO A 264 -10.73 -1.66 -9.47
CA PRO A 264 -11.91 -1.57 -10.31
C PRO A 264 -11.88 -2.72 -11.31
N ALA A 265 -13.05 -3.33 -11.52
CA ALA A 265 -13.18 -4.48 -12.40
C ALA A 265 -12.87 -4.13 -13.87
N SER A 266 -12.95 -2.85 -14.27
CA SER A 266 -12.62 -2.41 -15.62
C SER A 266 -12.05 -0.98 -15.71
N PHE A 267 -11.33 -0.69 -16.80
CA PHE A 267 -10.84 0.65 -17.14
C PHE A 267 -11.96 1.68 -17.32
N ALA A 268 -13.16 1.23 -17.71
CA ALA A 268 -14.32 2.10 -17.88
C ALA A 268 -14.80 2.67 -16.53
N ASP A 269 -14.63 1.92 -15.44
CA ASP A 269 -15.07 2.33 -14.10
C ASP A 269 -14.22 3.47 -13.53
N LEU A 270 -12.97 3.62 -13.99
CA LEU A 270 -12.09 4.73 -13.64
C LEU A 270 -12.45 6.06 -14.34
N LEU A 271 -13.22 5.99 -15.42
CA LEU A 271 -13.62 7.15 -16.23
C LEU A 271 -15.06 7.59 -15.96
N GLN A 272 -15.84 6.82 -15.23
CA GLN A 272 -17.21 7.20 -14.87
C GLN A 272 -17.22 8.15 -13.67
N PRO A 273 -18.04 9.22 -13.69
CA PRO A 273 -18.27 10.02 -12.49
C PRO A 273 -18.84 9.11 -11.39
N ALA A 274 -18.44 9.34 -10.13
CA ALA A 274 -18.78 8.52 -8.95
C ALA A 274 -20.30 8.35 -8.65
N ILE A 275 -21.17 8.89 -9.50
CA ILE A 275 -22.63 8.83 -9.40
C ILE A 275 -23.23 7.84 -10.43
N ALA A 276 -22.44 7.24 -11.31
CA ALA A 276 -22.92 6.29 -12.30
C ALA A 276 -23.04 4.86 -11.76
N VAL A 277 -23.83 4.67 -10.69
CA VAL A 277 -24.32 3.33 -10.32
C VAL A 277 -25.85 3.37 -10.40
N ASN A 278 -26.37 2.83 -11.51
CA ASN A 278 -27.76 2.40 -11.74
C ASN A 278 -28.85 3.11 -10.93
N THR A 279 -29.27 4.28 -11.42
CA THR A 279 -30.35 5.13 -10.90
C THR A 279 -31.75 4.51 -10.89
N ALA A 280 -31.95 3.24 -11.28
CA ALA A 280 -33.28 2.63 -11.31
C ALA A 280 -33.68 1.89 -10.01
N VAL A 281 -32.73 1.50 -9.15
CA VAL A 281 -33.04 0.71 -7.93
C VAL A 281 -33.03 1.56 -6.66
N THR A 282 -32.35 2.72 -6.66
CA THR A 282 -32.20 3.57 -5.48
C THR A 282 -33.33 4.59 -5.27
N GLU A 283 -34.16 4.91 -6.26
CA GLU A 283 -35.27 5.87 -6.06
C GLU A 283 -36.43 5.29 -5.24
N ALA A 284 -36.69 3.98 -5.36
CA ALA A 284 -37.67 3.29 -4.54
C ALA A 284 -37.24 3.22 -3.06
N SER A 285 -35.97 2.93 -2.78
CA SER A 285 -35.44 2.89 -1.41
C SER A 285 -35.24 4.28 -0.80
N ARG A 286 -35.00 5.31 -1.62
CA ARG A 286 -34.87 6.71 -1.15
C ARG A 286 -36.23 7.33 -0.81
N THR A 287 -37.31 6.96 -1.50
CA THR A 287 -38.67 7.39 -1.15
C THR A 287 -39.21 6.68 0.09
N GLU A 288 -38.76 5.46 0.41
CA GLU A 288 -39.04 4.80 1.69
C GLU A 288 -38.28 5.42 2.87
N LEU A 289 -36.98 5.73 2.71
CA LEU A 289 -36.18 6.35 3.77
C LEU A 289 -36.58 7.80 4.11
N LEU A 290 -37.29 8.48 3.20
CA LEU A 290 -37.80 9.84 3.42
C LEU A 290 -39.24 9.89 3.96
N ARG A 291 -39.96 8.75 4.02
CA ARG A 291 -41.31 8.69 4.62
C ARG A 291 -41.32 8.43 6.13
N SER A 292 -40.20 8.05 6.74
CA SER A 292 -40.15 7.75 8.18
C SER A 292 -39.81 8.95 9.07
N ALA A 293 -39.68 10.16 8.51
CA ALA A 293 -39.47 11.38 9.27
C ALA A 293 -40.72 12.27 9.25
N GLY A 294 -41.79 11.81 9.90
CA GLY A 294 -42.87 12.70 10.37
C GLY A 294 -44.28 12.35 9.91
N GLU A 295 -44.91 11.40 10.57
CA GLU A 295 -46.35 11.49 10.85
C GLU A 295 -46.60 11.10 12.32
N PRO A 296 -47.16 12.00 13.15
CA PRO A 296 -47.63 11.62 14.47
C PRO A 296 -48.85 10.72 14.30
N SER A 297 -48.74 9.46 14.73
CA SER A 297 -49.86 8.55 14.86
C SER A 297 -50.87 9.14 15.85
N ASN A 298 -51.93 9.76 15.33
CA ASN A 298 -53.08 10.18 16.11
C ASN A 298 -53.86 8.92 16.55
N ARG A 299 -53.43 8.32 17.65
CA ARG A 299 -54.31 7.49 18.49
C ARG A 299 -55.01 8.41 19.49
N LYS A 300 -56.25 8.78 19.21
CA LYS A 300 -57.27 8.92 20.26
C LYS A 300 -58.38 7.90 20.04
N ARG A 301 -58.57 7.12 21.10
CA ARG A 301 -59.66 6.16 21.32
C ARG A 301 -60.99 6.89 21.46
N GLY A 302 -62.06 6.26 20.99
CA GLY A 302 -63.37 6.14 21.65
C GLY A 302 -64.17 7.42 21.93
N LEU A 303 -65.26 7.60 21.18
CA LEU A 303 -66.65 7.39 21.64
C LEU A 303 -67.53 7.15 20.42
#